data_AF-J8DFR0-F1
#
_entry.id   AF-J8DFR0-F1
#
_cell.length_a   1.000
_cell.length_b   1.000
_cell.length_c   1.000
_cell.angle_alpha   90.00
_cell.angle_beta   90.00
_cell.angle_gamma   90.00
#
_symmetry.space_group_name_H-M   'P 1'
#
loop_
_entity.id
_entity.type
_entity.pdbx_description
1 polymer ?
#
loop_
_entity_poly.entity_id
_entity_poly.type
_entity_poly.pdbx_seq_one_letter_code
_entity_poly.pdbx_strand_id
1 'polypeptide(L)'
;MMNPKDKERKEQVAHIIEIPDEYRLVVDDQEGVDDPHHLLWWGHKEDEEKQIQISLNRHTGNLFEFRIDDENYFSSDKEVIEENKAREIANVFIKKYVEERLEFYTYVSIKDDWRGWKEINYMQEVNGYPLPDTGCVVRVHPSGNVVNFRYNGGKSIQEKTVMAN
;
A
#
# COMPACT_ATOMS: atom_id res chain seq x y z
N MET A 1 -23.28 17.17 -10.12
CA MET A 1 -22.28 16.85 -11.16
C MET A 1 -20.96 16.59 -10.47
N MET A 2 -20.28 15.51 -10.84
CA MET A 2 -18.97 15.16 -10.30
C MET A 2 -17.93 16.18 -10.77
N ASN A 3 -17.01 16.57 -9.88
CA ASN A 3 -15.93 17.49 -10.22
C ASN A 3 -15.04 16.85 -11.30
N PRO A 4 -14.75 17.50 -12.44
CA PRO A 4 -13.87 16.94 -13.47
C PRO A 4 -12.52 16.47 -12.95
N LYS A 5 -11.94 17.19 -11.98
CA LYS A 5 -10.67 16.83 -11.32
C LYS A 5 -10.79 15.55 -10.50
N ASP A 6 -11.90 15.38 -9.79
CA ASP A 6 -12.19 14.14 -9.07
C ASP A 6 -12.27 12.96 -10.04
N LYS A 7 -12.94 13.14 -11.19
CA LYS A 7 -13.08 12.10 -12.21
C LYS A 7 -11.73 11.67 -12.78
N GLU A 8 -10.89 12.64 -13.13
CA GLU A 8 -9.52 12.39 -13.59
C GLU A 8 -8.71 11.57 -12.57
N ARG A 9 -8.79 11.93 -11.27
CA ARG A 9 -8.05 11.22 -10.21
C ARG A 9 -8.59 9.82 -9.95
N LYS A 10 -9.91 9.62 -10.01
CA LYS A 10 -10.50 8.26 -9.92
C LYS A 10 -10.02 7.39 -11.08
N GLU A 11 -9.99 7.90 -12.30
CA GLU A 11 -9.48 7.18 -13.48
C GLU A 11 -7.99 6.85 -13.34
N GLN A 12 -7.17 7.78 -12.82
CA GLN A 12 -5.75 7.57 -12.56
C GLN A 12 -5.49 6.36 -11.65
N VAL A 13 -6.26 6.21 -10.57
CA VAL A 13 -6.03 5.17 -9.56
C VAL A 13 -6.91 3.92 -9.74
N ALA A 14 -7.79 3.88 -10.74
CA ALA A 14 -8.74 2.79 -11.00
C ALA A 14 -8.09 1.41 -11.15
N HIS A 15 -6.81 1.39 -11.52
CA HIS A 15 -6.05 0.16 -11.63
C HIS A 15 -5.65 -0.44 -10.26
N ILE A 16 -5.61 0.39 -9.20
CA ILE A 16 -5.36 0.04 -7.79
C ILE A 16 -6.68 -0.28 -7.08
N ILE A 17 -7.65 0.64 -7.17
CA ILE A 17 -8.94 0.55 -6.48
C ILE A 17 -9.99 1.38 -7.22
N GLU A 18 -11.25 0.93 -7.18
CA GLU A 18 -12.39 1.73 -7.63
C GLU A 18 -12.77 2.72 -6.52
N ILE A 19 -12.95 4.01 -6.82
CA ILE A 19 -13.38 4.97 -5.79
C ILE A 19 -14.89 5.22 -5.95
N PRO A 20 -15.75 4.75 -5.02
CA PRO A 20 -17.20 4.90 -5.15
C PRO A 20 -17.64 6.36 -5.16
N ASP A 21 -18.83 6.63 -5.70
CA ASP A 21 -19.34 8.01 -5.80
C ASP A 21 -19.70 8.62 -4.45
N GLU A 22 -19.85 7.82 -3.41
CA GLU A 22 -20.02 8.25 -2.02
C GLU A 22 -18.77 8.92 -1.46
N TYR A 23 -17.63 8.75 -2.13
CA TYR A 23 -16.35 9.37 -1.81
C TYR A 23 -16.07 10.55 -2.72
N ARG A 24 -15.64 11.68 -2.14
CA ARG A 24 -15.26 12.91 -2.86
C ARG A 24 -13.80 13.24 -2.62
N LEU A 25 -13.11 13.71 -3.65
CA LEU A 25 -11.73 14.16 -3.54
C LEU A 25 -11.64 15.37 -2.59
N VAL A 26 -10.84 15.25 -1.54
CA VAL A 26 -10.60 16.30 -0.53
C VAL A 26 -9.18 16.85 -0.59
N VAL A 27 -8.19 16.03 -0.95
CA VAL A 27 -6.79 16.44 -1.13
C VAL A 27 -6.29 15.93 -2.49
N ASP A 28 -5.63 16.83 -3.22
CA ASP A 28 -4.84 16.54 -4.42
C ASP A 28 -3.58 17.39 -4.36
N ASP A 29 -2.57 16.86 -3.67
CA ASP A 29 -1.33 17.59 -3.39
C ASP A 29 -0.28 17.34 -4.48
N GLN A 30 -0.23 18.25 -5.44
CA GLN A 30 0.70 18.20 -6.57
C GLN A 30 1.93 19.09 -6.37
N GLU A 31 1.92 19.98 -5.37
CA GLU A 31 2.87 21.10 -5.31
C GLU A 31 3.87 20.92 -4.16
N GLY A 32 5.13 20.73 -4.52
CA GLY A 32 6.25 20.61 -3.58
C GLY A 32 7.52 20.30 -4.36
N VAL A 33 8.49 21.22 -4.38
CA VAL A 33 9.68 21.07 -5.24
C VAL A 33 10.55 19.88 -4.79
N ASP A 34 10.49 19.51 -3.51
CA ASP A 34 11.35 18.50 -2.88
C ASP A 34 10.61 17.27 -2.30
N ASP A 35 9.26 17.26 -2.27
CA ASP A 35 8.52 16.09 -1.77
C ASP A 35 8.23 15.13 -2.94
N PRO A 36 8.71 13.88 -2.95
CA PRO A 36 8.41 12.95 -4.04
C PRO A 36 6.97 12.44 -4.04
N HIS A 37 6.14 12.74 -3.05
CA HIS A 37 4.80 12.18 -2.91
C HIS A 37 3.72 13.05 -3.58
N HIS A 38 2.80 12.41 -4.29
CA HIS A 38 1.54 12.97 -4.75
C HIS A 38 0.43 12.34 -3.92
N LEU A 39 -0.08 13.09 -2.95
CA LEU A 39 -1.13 12.63 -2.04
C LEU A 39 -2.52 12.87 -2.65
N LEU A 40 -3.27 11.79 -2.78
CA LEU A 40 -4.68 11.76 -3.15
C LEU A 40 -5.49 11.24 -1.97
N TRP A 41 -6.51 11.98 -1.57
CA TRP A 41 -7.39 11.62 -0.46
C TRP A 41 -8.83 11.86 -0.87
N TRP A 42 -9.65 10.81 -0.75
CA TRP A 42 -11.10 10.92 -0.80
C TRP A 42 -11.75 10.69 0.56
N GLY A 43 -12.62 11.61 0.97
CA GLY A 43 -13.46 11.46 2.16
C GLY A 43 -14.87 11.04 1.78
N HIS A 44 -15.50 10.20 2.60
CA HIS A 44 -16.90 9.85 2.42
C HIS A 44 -17.80 11.06 2.66
N LYS A 45 -18.87 11.21 1.87
CA LYS A 45 -19.73 12.40 1.87
C LYS A 45 -20.53 12.57 3.16
N GLU A 46 -20.80 11.48 3.87
CA GLU A 46 -21.66 11.44 5.06
C GLU A 46 -20.93 11.03 6.34
N ASP A 47 -19.65 10.64 6.25
CA ASP A 47 -18.88 10.11 7.38
C ASP A 47 -17.41 10.48 7.23
N GLU A 48 -16.96 11.49 7.97
CA GLU A 48 -15.61 12.05 7.81
C GLU A 48 -14.50 11.10 8.28
N GLU A 49 -14.83 10.08 9.08
CA GLU A 49 -13.88 9.04 9.50
C GLU A 49 -13.57 8.05 8.38
N LYS A 50 -14.48 7.94 7.39
CA LYS A 50 -14.31 7.06 6.23
C LYS A 50 -13.51 7.73 5.14
N GLN A 51 -12.34 7.16 4.87
CA GLN A 51 -11.40 7.74 3.91
C GLN A 51 -10.68 6.69 3.07
N ILE A 52 -10.30 7.11 1.88
CA ILE A 52 -9.39 6.38 0.99
C ILE A 52 -8.23 7.30 0.66
N GLN A 53 -7.02 6.85 0.97
CA GLN A 53 -5.79 7.58 0.76
C GLN A 53 -4.87 6.78 -0.18
N ILE A 54 -4.30 7.47 -1.17
CA ILE A 54 -3.30 6.92 -2.09
C ILE A 54 -2.19 7.94 -2.22
N SER A 55 -0.95 7.52 -1.96
CA SER A 55 0.25 8.31 -2.18
C SER A 55 1.08 7.65 -3.27
N LEU A 56 1.34 8.39 -4.35
CA LEU A 56 2.15 7.95 -5.47
C LEU A 56 3.48 8.70 -5.49
N ASN A 57 4.54 8.07 -5.97
CA ASN A 57 5.75 8.80 -6.34
C ASN A 57 5.45 9.66 -7.58
N ARG A 58 5.60 10.98 -7.48
CA ARG A 58 5.28 11.93 -8.57
C ARG A 58 6.14 11.75 -9.82
N HIS A 59 7.33 11.18 -9.69
CA HIS A 59 8.28 11.00 -10.78
C HIS A 59 8.14 9.65 -11.48
N THR A 60 7.85 8.59 -10.72
CA THR A 60 7.79 7.22 -11.25
C THR A 60 6.37 6.67 -11.37
N GLY A 61 5.41 7.25 -10.64
CA GLY A 61 4.05 6.73 -10.51
C GLY A 61 3.94 5.50 -9.60
N ASN A 62 5.05 5.03 -9.01
CA ASN A 62 5.04 3.88 -8.11
C ASN A 62 4.19 4.18 -6.87
N LEU A 63 3.51 3.16 -6.35
CA LEU A 63 2.72 3.29 -5.15
C LEU A 63 3.64 3.40 -3.94
N PHE A 64 3.46 4.44 -3.14
CA PHE A 64 4.16 4.61 -1.86
C PHE A 64 3.27 4.18 -0.69
N GLU A 65 2.02 4.64 -0.67
CA GLU A 65 1.05 4.29 0.36
C GLU A 65 -0.35 4.14 -0.24
N PHE A 66 -1.11 3.18 0.29
CA PHE A 66 -2.53 3.00 0.00
C PHE A 66 -3.23 2.60 1.29
N ARG A 67 -4.36 3.22 1.60
CA ARG A 67 -5.12 2.95 2.82
C ARG A 67 -6.60 3.19 2.61
N ILE A 68 -7.40 2.25 3.08
CA ILE A 68 -8.84 2.38 3.25
C ILE A 68 -9.15 2.35 4.74
N ASP A 69 -9.67 3.45 5.27
CA ASP A 69 -10.22 3.54 6.62
C ASP A 69 -11.75 3.53 6.56
N ASP A 70 -12.31 2.52 5.91
CA ASP A 70 -13.72 2.17 5.95
C ASP A 70 -13.80 0.65 6.10
N GLU A 71 -14.09 0.19 7.32
CA GLU A 71 -14.14 -1.24 7.64
C GLU A 71 -15.19 -1.98 6.81
N ASN A 72 -16.21 -1.28 6.32
CA ASN A 72 -17.32 -1.86 5.55
C ASN A 72 -17.14 -1.69 4.05
N TYR A 73 -16.01 -1.13 3.60
CA TYR A 73 -15.74 -0.91 2.19
C TYR A 73 -15.78 -2.23 1.40
N PHE A 74 -15.23 -3.29 2.00
CA PHE A 74 -15.36 -4.65 1.49
C PHE A 74 -16.24 -5.48 2.41
N SER A 75 -17.15 -6.24 1.82
CA SER A 75 -17.86 -7.32 2.51
C SER A 75 -17.15 -8.65 2.30
N SER A 76 -17.32 -9.58 3.25
CA SER A 76 -16.80 -10.93 3.17
C SER A 76 -17.71 -11.88 3.93
N ASP A 77 -18.04 -13.02 3.33
CA ASP A 77 -18.70 -14.13 4.04
C ASP A 77 -17.71 -14.94 4.90
N LYS A 78 -16.40 -14.66 4.76
CA LYS A 78 -15.32 -15.25 5.55
C LYS A 78 -14.92 -14.32 6.68
N GLU A 79 -14.73 -14.89 7.86
CA GLU A 79 -14.19 -14.18 9.03
C GLU A 79 -12.69 -13.93 8.91
N VAL A 80 -11.92 -14.87 8.34
CA VAL A 80 -10.46 -14.78 8.23
C VAL A 80 -9.99 -15.31 6.88
N ILE A 81 -8.92 -14.71 6.33
CA ILE A 81 -8.21 -15.22 5.16
C ILE A 81 -7.03 -16.11 5.57
N GLU A 82 -6.85 -17.22 4.85
CA GLU A 82 -5.71 -18.13 5.06
C GLU A 82 -4.38 -17.46 4.70
N GLU A 83 -3.33 -17.78 5.44
CA GLU A 83 -2.03 -17.09 5.39
C GLU A 83 -1.33 -17.19 4.03
N ASN A 84 -1.26 -18.40 3.46
CA ASN A 84 -0.65 -18.58 2.15
C ASN A 84 -1.43 -17.81 1.09
N LYS A 85 -2.77 -17.80 1.18
CA LYS A 85 -3.59 -17.03 0.24
C LYS A 85 -3.38 -15.52 0.36
N ALA A 86 -3.33 -15.00 1.58
CA ALA A 86 -3.07 -13.58 1.83
C ALA A 86 -1.68 -13.19 1.30
N ARG A 87 -0.67 -14.04 1.52
CA ARG A 87 0.69 -13.84 1.00
C ARG A 87 0.75 -13.88 -0.53
N GLU A 88 0.03 -14.78 -1.19
CA GLU A 88 -0.07 -14.79 -2.66
C GLU A 88 -0.61 -13.47 -3.19
N ILE A 89 -1.69 -12.96 -2.59
CA ILE A 89 -2.31 -11.68 -2.97
C ILE A 89 -1.33 -10.54 -2.77
N ALA A 90 -0.66 -10.49 -1.62
CA ALA A 90 0.35 -9.48 -1.32
C ALA A 90 1.51 -9.52 -2.32
N ASN A 91 2.03 -10.71 -2.66
CA ASN A 91 3.11 -10.87 -3.64
C ASN A 91 2.71 -10.34 -5.04
N VAL A 92 1.47 -10.63 -5.48
CA VAL A 92 0.96 -10.14 -6.77
C VAL A 92 0.81 -8.62 -6.74
N PHE A 93 0.30 -8.06 -5.64
CA PHE A 93 0.14 -6.63 -5.46
C PHE A 93 1.49 -5.89 -5.53
N ILE A 94 2.49 -6.34 -4.75
CA ILE A 94 3.82 -5.74 -4.73
C ILE A 94 4.46 -5.78 -6.12
N LYS A 95 4.44 -6.93 -6.81
CA LYS A 95 4.99 -7.06 -8.18
C LYS A 95 4.37 -6.07 -9.19
N LYS A 96 3.14 -5.64 -8.95
CA LYS A 96 2.42 -4.71 -9.84
C LYS A 96 2.77 -3.25 -9.56
N TYR A 97 3.02 -2.88 -8.31
CA TYR A 97 3.08 -1.47 -7.88
C TYR A 97 4.41 -1.00 -7.30
N VAL A 98 5.32 -1.93 -7.02
CA VAL A 98 6.64 -1.66 -6.46
C VAL A 98 7.68 -2.08 -7.49
N GLU A 99 8.60 -1.18 -7.80
CA GLU A 99 9.68 -1.42 -8.77
C GLU A 99 10.73 -2.39 -8.22
N GLU A 100 11.00 -2.29 -6.92
CA GLU A 100 11.87 -3.23 -6.22
C GLU A 100 11.31 -4.65 -6.33
N ARG A 101 12.17 -5.58 -6.71
CA ARG A 101 11.74 -6.96 -6.90
C ARG A 101 11.51 -7.64 -5.56
N LEU A 102 10.54 -8.56 -5.52
CA LEU A 102 10.21 -9.29 -4.30
C LEU A 102 11.39 -10.04 -3.69
N GLU A 103 12.35 -10.46 -4.52
CA GLU A 103 13.54 -11.21 -4.11
C GLU A 103 14.51 -10.38 -3.26
N PHE A 104 14.37 -9.04 -3.23
CA PHE A 104 15.15 -8.19 -2.33
C PHE A 104 14.71 -8.34 -0.87
N TYR A 105 13.50 -8.84 -0.61
CA TYR A 105 12.99 -9.06 0.74
C TYR A 105 13.32 -10.47 1.21
N THR A 106 14.37 -10.59 2.02
CA THR A 106 14.86 -11.87 2.53
C THR A 106 14.12 -12.34 3.79
N TYR A 107 13.34 -11.46 4.42
CA TYR A 107 12.52 -11.77 5.59
C TYR A 107 11.05 -11.44 5.35
N VAL A 108 10.16 -12.40 5.65
CA VAL A 108 8.70 -12.22 5.57
C VAL A 108 8.05 -12.72 6.85
N SER A 109 7.21 -11.90 7.46
CA SER A 109 6.37 -12.31 8.59
C SER A 109 4.91 -11.99 8.33
N ILE A 110 4.02 -12.81 8.88
CA ILE A 110 2.57 -12.65 8.79
C ILE A 110 2.02 -12.51 10.20
N LYS A 111 1.12 -11.54 10.40
CA LYS A 111 0.43 -11.31 11.67
C LYS A 111 -1.07 -11.31 11.46
N ASP A 112 -1.79 -11.81 12.45
CA ASP A 112 -3.23 -11.66 12.55
C ASP A 112 -3.60 -10.26 13.05
N ASP A 113 -4.58 -9.66 12.41
CA ASP A 113 -5.31 -8.51 12.91
C ASP A 113 -6.63 -8.96 13.54
N TRP A 114 -7.08 -8.23 14.57
CA TRP A 114 -8.32 -8.54 15.27
C TRP A 114 -9.58 -8.44 14.39
N ARG A 115 -9.51 -7.75 13.24
CA ARG A 115 -10.58 -7.69 12.22
C ARG A 115 -10.56 -8.87 11.24
N GLY A 116 -9.72 -9.89 11.50
CA GLY A 116 -9.53 -11.03 10.60
C GLY A 116 -8.66 -10.75 9.38
N TRP A 117 -8.05 -9.55 9.33
CA TRP A 117 -7.10 -9.21 8.27
C TRP A 117 -5.76 -9.90 8.53
N LYS A 118 -5.02 -10.16 7.45
CA LYS A 118 -3.63 -10.62 7.56
C LYS A 118 -2.71 -9.47 7.19
N GLU A 119 -1.75 -9.16 8.06
CA GLU A 119 -0.67 -8.20 7.80
C GLU A 119 0.60 -8.95 7.41
N ILE A 120 1.06 -8.76 6.18
CA ILE A 120 2.29 -9.35 5.66
C ILE A 120 3.37 -8.26 5.63
N ASN A 121 4.44 -8.50 6.37
CA ASN A 121 5.58 -7.60 6.48
C ASN A 121 6.76 -8.19 5.69
N TYR A 122 7.24 -7.45 4.70
CA TYR A 122 8.41 -7.77 3.88
C TYR A 122 9.57 -6.87 4.28
N MET A 123 10.71 -7.47 4.59
CA MET A 123 11.92 -6.78 5.06
C MET A 123 13.17 -7.46 4.50
N GLN A 124 14.29 -6.75 4.52
CA GLN A 124 15.61 -7.36 4.40
C GLN A 124 16.02 -7.97 5.74
N GLU A 125 17.05 -8.83 5.71
CA GLU A 125 17.66 -9.39 6.90
C GLU A 125 19.17 -9.20 6.87
N VAL A 126 19.77 -8.98 8.05
CA VAL A 126 21.22 -8.94 8.23
C VAL A 126 21.58 -9.89 9.37
N ASN A 127 22.45 -10.86 9.10
CA ASN A 127 22.85 -11.89 10.06
C ASN A 127 21.66 -12.65 10.69
N GLY A 128 20.59 -12.89 9.91
CA GLY A 128 19.38 -13.59 10.36
C GLY A 128 18.43 -12.75 11.20
N TYR A 129 18.65 -11.45 11.31
CA TYR A 129 17.74 -10.51 11.99
C TYR A 129 17.04 -9.61 10.96
N PRO A 130 15.71 -9.40 11.09
CA PRO A 130 14.99 -8.49 10.21
C PRO A 130 15.51 -7.07 10.37
N LEU A 131 15.71 -6.39 9.26
CA LEU A 131 16.11 -5.00 9.20
C LEU A 131 14.85 -4.14 8.99
N PRO A 132 14.40 -3.38 10.01
CA PRO A 132 13.22 -2.52 9.87
C PRO A 132 13.37 -1.51 8.73
N ASP A 133 12.24 -1.05 8.19
CA ASP A 133 12.20 0.03 7.19
C ASP A 133 12.97 -0.24 5.87
N THR A 134 13.07 -1.52 5.46
CA THR A 134 13.75 -1.94 4.21
C THR A 134 12.86 -2.69 3.22
N GLY A 135 11.54 -2.58 3.37
CA GLY A 135 10.61 -3.22 2.45
C GLY A 135 9.24 -2.60 2.51
N CYS A 136 8.21 -3.41 2.74
CA CYS A 136 6.84 -2.93 2.74
C CYS A 136 5.92 -3.76 3.62
N VAL A 137 4.76 -3.21 3.91
CA VAL A 137 3.67 -3.87 4.62
C VAL A 137 2.45 -3.91 3.73
N VAL A 138 1.77 -5.05 3.68
CA VAL A 138 0.49 -5.25 3.00
C VAL A 138 -0.51 -5.79 4.01
N ARG A 139 -1.71 -5.22 4.07
CA ARG A 139 -2.84 -5.81 4.79
C ARG A 139 -3.90 -6.30 3.81
N VAL A 140 -4.33 -7.54 4.01
CA VAL A 140 -5.31 -8.21 3.14
C VAL A 140 -6.57 -8.52 3.96
N HIS A 141 -7.70 -8.05 3.45
CA HIS A 141 -9.03 -8.30 3.98
C HIS A 141 -9.46 -9.76 3.76
N PRO A 142 -10.36 -10.34 4.61
CA PRO A 142 -10.93 -11.68 4.42
C PRO A 142 -11.50 -11.97 3.02
N SER A 143 -11.99 -10.94 2.31
CA SER A 143 -12.48 -11.05 0.93
C SER A 143 -11.37 -11.20 -0.13
N GLY A 144 -10.10 -11.08 0.26
CA GLY A 144 -8.95 -11.16 -0.64
C GLY A 144 -8.54 -9.84 -1.28
N ASN A 145 -9.07 -8.72 -0.81
CA ASN A 145 -8.67 -7.39 -1.27
C ASN A 145 -7.57 -6.80 -0.39
N VAL A 146 -6.63 -6.07 -1.00
CA VAL A 146 -5.68 -5.25 -0.24
C VAL A 146 -6.43 -4.02 0.28
N VAL A 147 -6.30 -3.75 1.58
CA VAL A 147 -6.92 -2.59 2.25
C VAL A 147 -5.90 -1.59 2.78
N ASN A 148 -4.66 -2.03 2.91
CA ASN A 148 -3.55 -1.17 3.26
C ASN A 148 -2.27 -1.66 2.59
N PHE A 149 -1.48 -0.74 2.09
CA PHE A 149 -0.12 -0.96 1.66
C PHE A 149 0.73 0.23 2.10
N ARG A 150 1.94 -0.05 2.59
CA ARG A 150 2.93 0.97 2.88
C ARG A 150 4.30 0.50 2.44
N TYR A 151 4.91 1.25 1.52
CA TYR A 151 6.32 1.11 1.20
C TYR A 151 7.14 1.82 2.29
N ASN A 152 8.04 1.08 2.92
CA ASN A 152 8.93 1.59 3.96
C ASN A 152 10.38 1.76 3.47
N GLY A 153 10.73 1.23 2.29
CA GLY A 153 12.11 1.04 1.87
C GLY A 153 12.84 2.31 1.42
N GLY A 154 13.68 2.86 2.31
CA GLY A 154 14.79 3.76 1.98
C GLY A 154 16.01 3.00 1.41
N LYS A 155 17.00 3.74 0.89
CA LYS A 155 18.21 3.21 0.22
C LYS A 155 18.71 1.92 0.87
N SER A 156 18.70 0.83 0.11
CA SER A 156 19.48 -0.38 0.33
C SER A 156 20.81 -0.04 1.00
N ILE A 157 21.22 -0.79 2.02
CA ILE A 157 22.62 -0.79 2.45
C ILE A 157 23.43 -0.99 1.17
N GLN A 158 24.08 0.08 0.68
CA GLN A 158 25.10 -0.08 -0.36
C GLN A 158 26.03 -1.12 0.24
N GLU A 159 26.16 -2.26 -0.43
CA GLU A 159 27.11 -3.30 -0.06
C GLU A 159 28.35 -2.58 0.44
N LYS A 160 28.70 -2.79 1.71
CA LYS A 160 30.01 -2.37 2.19
C LYS A 160 30.98 -2.94 1.18
N THR A 161 31.61 -2.08 0.38
CA THR A 161 32.74 -2.43 -0.46
C THR A 161 33.63 -3.29 0.40
N VAL A 162 33.66 -4.59 0.12
CA VAL A 162 34.61 -5.50 0.73
C VAL A 162 35.93 -5.09 0.11
N MET A 163 36.60 -4.13 0.74
CA MET A 163 38.00 -3.84 0.46
C MET A 163 38.74 -5.09 0.89
N ALA A 164 39.06 -5.92 -0.10
CA ALA A 164 40.01 -7.01 0.05
C ALA A 164 41.32 -6.41 0.57
N ASN A 165 41.77 -6.90 1.72
CA ASN A 165 43.14 -6.76 2.22
C ASN A 165 43.77 -8.15 2.21
#